data_AF-A0A2D8AAZ5-F1
#
_entry.id   AF-A0A2D8AAZ5-F1
#
_cell.length_a   1.000
_cell.length_b   1.000
_cell.length_c   1.000
_cell.angle_alpha   90.00
_cell.angle_beta   90.00
_cell.angle_gamma   90.00
#
_symmetry.space_group_name_H-M   'P 1'
#
loop_
_entity.id
_entity.type
_entity.pdbx_description
1 polymer ?
#
loop_
_entity_poly.entity_id
_entity_poly.type
_entity_poly.pdbx_seq_one_letter_code
_entity_poly.pdbx_strand_id
1 'polypeptide(L)'
;MAFISITDQHPPANKPVLLKQQRENYKPFVVVGQFIEKGTVESYEDWAEYDEERDEHYCPEGFYERLMNWDEYEWIAISDYAPVIAWMEIPGGDE
;
A
#
# COMPACT_ATOMS: atom_id res chain seq x y z
N MET A 1 -10.41 -12.30 -13.25
CA MET A 1 -10.20 -11.62 -11.96
C MET A 1 -10.88 -10.27 -12.03
N ALA A 2 -11.54 -9.84 -10.95
CA ALA A 2 -12.27 -8.58 -10.89
C ALA A 2 -11.74 -7.73 -9.72
N PHE A 3 -11.81 -6.42 -9.85
CA PHE A 3 -11.45 -5.50 -8.77
C PHE A 3 -12.51 -5.55 -7.67
N ILE A 4 -12.07 -5.62 -6.42
CA ILE A 4 -12.88 -5.61 -5.21
C ILE A 4 -12.82 -4.19 -4.62
N SER A 5 -13.97 -3.57 -4.38
CA SER A 5 -14.00 -2.24 -3.76
C SER A 5 -13.41 -2.29 -2.34
N ILE A 6 -12.61 -1.28 -1.97
CA ILE A 6 -12.05 -1.21 -0.62
C ILE A 6 -13.13 -1.07 0.47
N THR A 7 -14.31 -0.57 0.12
CA THR A 7 -15.47 -0.46 1.02
C THR A 7 -16.14 -1.79 1.29
N ASP A 8 -15.98 -2.76 0.40
CA ASP A 8 -16.56 -4.10 0.53
C ASP A 8 -15.59 -5.03 1.25
N GLN A 9 -14.29 -4.94 0.91
CA GLN A 9 -13.24 -5.75 1.52
C GLN A 9 -11.89 -5.06 1.37
N HIS A 10 -11.11 -4.99 2.46
CA HIS A 10 -9.72 -4.57 2.41
C HIS A 10 -8.82 -5.67 1.81
N PRO A 11 -7.73 -5.31 1.09
CA PRO A 11 -6.75 -6.30 0.68
C PRO A 11 -6.09 -6.96 1.89
N PRO A 12 -5.53 -8.16 1.72
CA PRO A 12 -4.71 -8.77 2.76
C PRO A 12 -3.55 -7.83 3.11
N ALA A 13 -3.35 -7.62 4.41
CA ALA A 13 -2.25 -6.80 4.90
C ALA A 13 -0.89 -7.38 4.53
N ASN A 14 0.06 -6.49 4.29
CA ASN A 14 1.47 -6.80 4.01
C ASN A 14 1.67 -7.76 2.83
N LYS A 15 0.72 -7.79 1.89
CA LYS A 15 0.82 -8.56 0.65
C LYS A 15 0.76 -7.64 -0.57
N PRO A 16 1.63 -7.87 -1.56
CA PRO A 16 1.59 -7.11 -2.81
C PRO A 16 0.30 -7.45 -3.58
N VAL A 17 -0.45 -6.41 -3.91
CA VAL A 17 -1.70 -6.46 -4.67
C VAL A 17 -1.70 -5.37 -5.74
N LEU A 18 -2.63 -5.45 -6.69
CA LEU A 18 -2.93 -4.35 -7.59
C LEU A 18 -3.89 -3.39 -6.88
N LEU A 19 -3.51 -2.12 -6.73
CA LEU A 19 -4.34 -1.06 -6.18
C LEU A 19 -4.83 -0.15 -7.30
N LYS A 20 -6.14 0.04 -7.37
CA LYS A 20 -6.78 0.98 -8.30
C LYS A 20 -6.98 2.31 -7.59
N GLN A 21 -6.29 3.35 -8.07
CA GLN A 21 -6.40 4.71 -7.55
C GLN A 21 -7.28 5.57 -8.44
N GLN A 22 -7.99 6.53 -7.84
CA GLN A 22 -8.85 7.48 -8.55
C GLN A 22 -8.60 8.90 -8.05
N ARG A 23 -7.92 9.71 -8.86
CA ARG A 23 -7.81 11.15 -8.65
C ARG A 23 -8.98 11.88 -9.28
N GLU A 24 -9.45 12.95 -8.65
CA GLU A 24 -10.51 13.79 -9.20
C GLU A 24 -10.15 14.30 -10.60
N ASN A 25 -11.05 14.13 -11.58
CA ASN A 25 -10.88 14.52 -12.99
C ASN A 25 -9.87 13.72 -13.83
N TYR A 26 -9.28 12.64 -13.29
CA TYR A 26 -8.39 11.76 -14.06
C TYR A 26 -9.05 10.41 -14.30
N LYS A 27 -8.56 9.68 -15.32
CA LYS A 27 -8.91 8.27 -15.46
C LYS A 27 -8.28 7.49 -14.29
N PRO A 28 -8.98 6.51 -13.71
CA PRO A 28 -8.36 5.67 -12.69
C PRO A 28 -7.20 4.89 -13.30
N PHE A 29 -6.18 4.66 -12.48
CA PHE A 29 -4.97 3.93 -12.84
C PHE A 29 -4.70 2.84 -11.81
N VAL A 30 -3.83 1.89 -12.17
CA VAL A 30 -3.52 0.73 -11.34
C VAL A 30 -2.02 0.72 -11.08
N VAL A 31 -1.66 0.53 -9.81
CA VAL A 31 -0.27 0.37 -9.36
C VAL A 31 -0.13 -0.94 -8.60
N VAL A 32 1.10 -1.42 -8.43
CA VAL A 32 1.40 -2.44 -7.44
C VAL A 32 1.58 -1.75 -6.11
N GLY A 33 0.97 -2.28 -5.06
CA GLY A 33 1.11 -1.73 -3.72
C GLY A 33 0.67 -2.72 -2.66
N GLN A 34 0.59 -2.28 -1.43
CA GLN A 34 0.08 -3.07 -0.32
C GLN A 34 -0.62 -2.19 0.72
N PHE A 35 -1.46 -2.83 1.53
CA PHE A 35 -1.95 -2.22 2.75
C PHE A 35 -1.01 -2.63 3.89
N ILE A 36 -0.43 -1.66 4.58
CA ILE A 36 0.43 -1.87 5.75
C ILE A 36 -0.43 -1.70 6.99
N GLU A 37 -0.42 -2.71 7.87
CA GLU A 37 -1.01 -2.64 9.21
C GLU A 37 -0.04 -1.97 10.18
N LYS A 38 -0.57 -1.28 11.19
CA LYS A 38 0.27 -0.63 12.21
C LYS A 38 1.22 -1.63 12.87
N GLY A 39 2.49 -1.24 13.02
CA GLY A 39 3.50 -2.03 13.74
C GLY A 39 3.98 -3.28 13.00
N THR A 40 3.85 -3.33 11.67
CA THR A 40 4.24 -4.52 10.88
C THR A 40 5.45 -4.31 9.97
N VAL A 41 5.73 -3.07 9.58
CA VAL A 41 6.88 -2.71 8.74
C VAL A 41 7.71 -1.67 9.48
N GLU A 42 8.92 -2.03 9.88
CA GLU A 42 9.86 -1.11 10.51
C GLU A 42 10.35 -0.07 9.49
N SER A 43 10.52 1.17 9.94
CA SER A 43 11.05 2.26 9.12
C SER A 43 11.90 3.20 9.97
N TYR A 44 13.02 3.64 9.42
CA TYR A 44 13.91 4.61 10.05
C TYR A 44 13.75 6.01 9.44
N GLU A 45 12.71 6.22 8.64
CA GLU A 45 12.39 7.51 8.05
C GLU A 45 11.75 8.45 9.08
N ASP A 46 11.90 9.76 8.87
CA ASP A 46 11.42 10.80 9.80
C ASP A 46 9.88 10.82 9.96
N TRP A 47 9.15 10.20 9.02
CA TRP A 47 7.70 10.07 9.05
C TRP A 47 7.20 8.80 9.75
N ALA A 48 8.09 7.92 10.21
CA ALA A 48 7.71 6.70 10.92
C ALA A 48 7.11 7.01 12.31
N GLU A 49 6.14 6.21 12.73
CA GLU A 49 5.55 6.29 14.07
C GLU A 49 6.38 5.47 15.06
N TYR A 50 6.76 6.09 16.18
CA TYR A 50 7.42 5.40 17.28
C TYR A 50 6.42 4.54 18.07
N ASP A 51 6.77 3.26 18.25
CA ASP A 51 6.06 2.30 19.09
C ASP A 51 6.82 2.17 20.43
N GLU A 52 6.28 2.79 21.48
CA GLU A 52 6.87 2.79 22.83
C GLU A 52 6.96 1.39 23.45
N GLU A 53 6.09 0.45 23.06
CA GLU A 53 6.08 -0.89 23.63
C GLU A 53 7.23 -1.76 23.09
N ARG A 54 7.60 -1.52 21.83
CA ARG A 54 8.65 -2.26 21.12
C ARG A 54 9.98 -1.53 21.04
N ASP A 55 10.03 -0.25 21.40
CA ASP A 55 11.20 0.63 21.26
C ASP A 55 11.67 0.76 19.79
N GLU A 56 10.73 0.71 18.85
CA GLU A 56 10.98 0.64 17.41
C GLU A 56 10.14 1.67 16.65
N HIS A 57 10.53 1.99 15.42
CA HIS A 57 9.82 2.91 14.54
C HIS A 57 9.18 2.14 13.39
N TYR A 58 7.90 2.42 13.11
CA TYR A 58 7.10 1.69 12.14
C TYR A 58 6.45 2.60 11.12
N CYS A 59 6.24 2.09 9.90
CA CYS A 59 5.39 2.75 8.92
C CYS A 59 3.98 2.95 9.50
N PRO A 60 3.36 4.14 9.35
CA PRO A 60 1.96 4.34 9.66
C PRO A 60 1.07 3.38 8.88
N GLU A 61 -0.06 3.01 9.47
CA GLU A 61 -1.06 2.20 8.79
C GLU A 61 -1.59 2.92 7.53
N GLY A 62 -1.72 2.19 6.42
CA GLY A 62 -2.27 2.77 5.20
C GLY A 62 -1.91 2.03 3.92
N PHE A 63 -2.29 2.63 2.79
CA PHE A 63 -1.95 2.13 1.47
C PHE A 63 -0.62 2.72 1.00
N TYR A 64 0.26 1.85 0.52
CA TYR A 64 1.56 2.24 -0.02
C TYR A 64 1.71 1.69 -1.43
N GLU A 65 2.20 2.52 -2.34
CA GLU A 65 2.68 2.09 -3.64
C GLU A 65 4.03 1.41 -3.46
N ARG A 66 4.20 0.28 -4.16
CA ARG A 66 5.47 -0.41 -4.24
C ARG A 66 6.16 0.02 -5.53
N LEU A 67 7.16 0.90 -5.42
CA LEU A 67 8.00 1.19 -6.56
C LEU A 67 8.95 0.01 -6.76
N MET A 68 8.87 -0.58 -7.95
CA MET A 68 9.82 -1.60 -8.42
C MET A 68 10.80 -0.94 -9.40
N ASN A 69 11.37 0.20 -8.99
CA ASN A 69 12.27 0.99 -9.80
C ASN A 69 13.70 0.78 -9.31
N TRP A 70 14.50 0.10 -10.13
CA TRP A 70 15.91 -0.23 -9.83
C TRP A 70 16.00 -1.13 -8.59
N ASP A 71 17.18 -1.65 -8.25
CA ASP A 71 17.37 -2.69 -7.20
C ASP A 71 16.98 -2.23 -5.77
N GLU A 72 16.40 -1.04 -5.64
CA GLU A 72 15.99 -0.40 -4.40
C GLU A 72 14.46 -0.44 -4.28
N TYR A 73 13.99 -1.13 -3.24
CA TYR A 73 12.57 -1.20 -2.92
C TYR A 73 12.18 0.04 -2.11
N GLU A 74 11.43 0.95 -2.73
CA GLU A 74 10.87 2.12 -2.05
C GLU A 74 9.35 1.98 -1.90
N TRP A 75 8.86 2.22 -0.68
CA TRP A 75 7.44 2.30 -0.36
C TRP A 75 7.03 3.77 -0.31
N ILE A 76 6.03 4.15 -1.11
CA ILE A 76 5.51 5.52 -1.10
C ILE A 76 4.08 5.50 -0.58
N ALA A 77 3.81 6.27 0.48
CA ALA A 77 2.46 6.44 1.00
C ALA A 77 1.54 6.98 -0.09
N ILE A 78 0.41 6.30 -0.34
CA ILE A 78 -0.59 6.76 -1.30
C ILE A 78 -1.34 7.93 -0.68
N SER A 79 -1.24 9.08 -1.34
CA SER A 79 -1.85 10.32 -0.89
C SER A 79 -3.38 10.31 -1.05
N ASP A 80 -4.07 11.02 -0.15
CA ASP A 80 -5.50 11.33 -0.23
C ASP A 80 -5.93 12.06 -1.53
N TYR A 81 -4.97 12.61 -2.29
CA TYR A 81 -5.27 13.21 -3.60
C TYR A 81 -5.60 12.16 -4.68
N ALA A 82 -5.20 10.90 -4.50
CA ALA A 82 -5.48 9.79 -5.42
C ALA A 82 -5.82 8.53 -4.61
N PRO A 83 -6.94 8.51 -3.87
CA PRO A 83 -7.25 7.42 -2.97
C PRO A 83 -7.43 6.10 -3.71
N VAL A 84 -7.09 5.01 -3.02
CA VAL A 84 -7.41 3.65 -3.48
C VAL A 84 -8.92 3.47 -3.43
N ILE A 85 -9.52 3.03 -4.52
CA ILE A 85 -10.96 2.76 -4.62
C ILE A 85 -11.27 1.26 -4.74
N ALA A 86 -10.32 0.46 -5.20
CA ALA A 86 -10.47 -0.98 -5.34
C ALA A 86 -9.11 -1.67 -5.39
N TRP A 87 -9.08 -2.98 -5.16
CA TRP A 87 -7.88 -3.79 -5.26
C TRP A 87 -8.13 -5.13 -5.97
N MET A 88 -7.07 -5.81 -6.36
CA MET A 88 -7.11 -7.15 -6.96
C MET A 88 -5.81 -7.90 -6.62
N GLU A 89 -5.88 -9.21 -6.44
CA GLU A 89 -4.69 -10.07 -6.39
C GLU A 89 -3.87 -9.96 -7.69
N ILE A 90 -2.55 -10.10 -7.60
CA ILE A 90 -1.67 -10.02 -8.78
C ILE A 90 -1.80 -11.27 -9.66
N PRO A 91 -2.05 -11.08 -10.97
CA PRO A 91 -1.72 -11.92 -12.11
C PRO A 91 -0.82 -13.15 -12.04
N GLY A 92 -1.11 -14.23 -11.32
CA GLY A 92 -0.21 -15.41 -11.33
C GLY A 92 1.02 -15.27 -10.44
N GLY A 93 0.87 -14.60 -9.30
CA GLY A 93 1.92 -14.44 -8.28
C GLY A 93 2.17 -15.69 -7.41
N ASP A 94 2.36 -16.85 -8.04
CA ASP A 94 2.96 -18.03 -7.40
C ASP A 94 4.30 -18.29 -8.11
N GLU A 95 5.35 -17.63 -7.61
CA GLU A 95 6.76 -17.98 -7.86
C GLU A 95 7.44 -18.25 -6.52
#